data_AF-A0A940AJC1-F1
#
_entry.id   AF-A0A940AJC1-F1
#
_cell.length_a   1.000
_cell.length_b   1.000
_cell.length_c   1.000
_cell.angle_alpha   90.00
_cell.angle_beta   90.00
_cell.angle_gamma   90.00
#
_symmetry.space_group_name_H-M   'P 1'
#
loop_
_entity.id
_entity.type
_entity.pdbx_description
1 polymer ?
#
loop_
_entity_poly.entity_id
_entity_poly.type
_entity_poly.pdbx_seq_one_letter_code
_entity_poly.pdbx_strand_id
1 'polypeptide(L)'
;EMGVTYLFIAHDLSIVRFISDRIAVIYKGDIVEIATAEELFDYPLHPYTRSLISAIPIPDPQLEKNKVLFRYDPSVHDYSEDKPEMVYIGHGHYVFGNKKEIEEYKEIREAGVPLKSVTIAENQAEIMRLSDEDLLAGDDEFLSAPVHDTGSFWYGFFSFFLPILGLIAGVVFRKHNYIRNYKSCKKGAIAGLIFRAVVILLFVILILLAYR
;
A
#
# COMPACT_ATOMS: atom_id res chain seq x y z
N GLU A 1 -19.15 41.10 -11.81
CA GLU A 1 -18.73 39.69 -11.62
C GLU A 1 -19.95 38.80 -11.69
N MET A 2 -19.83 37.56 -12.21
CA MET A 2 -20.99 36.67 -12.43
C MET A 2 -21.47 35.92 -11.17
N GLY A 3 -20.80 36.06 -10.01
CA GLY A 3 -21.29 35.55 -8.72
C GLY A 3 -21.50 34.02 -8.66
N VAL A 4 -20.71 33.27 -9.43
CA VAL A 4 -20.85 31.81 -9.58
C VAL A 4 -19.86 31.07 -8.69
N THR A 5 -20.29 29.91 -8.17
CA THR A 5 -19.44 28.99 -7.41
C THR A 5 -18.94 27.88 -8.33
N TYR A 6 -17.64 27.57 -8.27
CA TYR A 6 -17.02 26.49 -9.02
C TYR A 6 -16.57 25.37 -8.08
N LEU A 7 -16.78 24.12 -8.50
CA LEU A 7 -16.19 22.94 -7.90
C LEU A 7 -15.27 22.29 -8.93
N PHE A 8 -13.99 22.21 -8.60
CA PHE A 8 -12.97 21.62 -9.47
C PHE A 8 -12.42 20.34 -8.83
N ILE A 9 -12.33 19.26 -9.62
CA ILE A 9 -11.85 17.95 -9.16
C ILE A 9 -10.67 17.56 -10.04
N ALA A 10 -9.51 17.36 -9.43
CA ALA A 10 -8.29 16.91 -10.10
C ALA A 10 -7.46 15.99 -9.19
N HIS A 11 -6.52 15.27 -9.80
CA HIS A 11 -5.57 14.42 -9.11
C HIS A 11 -4.22 15.12 -8.84
N ASP A 12 -3.98 16.26 -9.51
CA ASP A 12 -2.73 17.00 -9.43
C ASP A 12 -2.91 18.25 -8.56
N LEU A 13 -2.31 18.21 -7.37
CA LEU A 13 -2.39 19.30 -6.40
C LEU A 13 -1.70 20.58 -6.92
N SER A 14 -0.70 20.46 -7.80
CA SER A 14 0.04 21.61 -8.34
C SER A 14 -0.87 22.54 -9.14
N ILE A 15 -1.83 21.98 -9.88
CA ILE A 15 -2.82 22.74 -10.64
C ILE A 15 -3.92 23.29 -9.71
N VAL A 16 -4.41 22.46 -8.78
CA VAL A 16 -5.51 22.82 -7.88
C VAL A 16 -5.14 24.04 -7.04
N ARG A 17 -3.88 24.14 -6.58
CA ARG A 17 -3.37 25.29 -5.82
C ARG A 17 -3.64 26.64 -6.49
N PHE A 18 -3.52 26.73 -7.81
CA PHE A 18 -3.65 28.01 -8.52
C PHE A 18 -5.09 28.36 -8.92
N ILE A 19 -6.00 27.38 -8.89
CA ILE A 19 -7.36 27.53 -9.40
C ILE A 19 -8.37 27.66 -8.26
N SER A 20 -8.08 27.09 -7.09
CA SER A 20 -9.05 26.94 -5.99
C SER A 20 -8.64 27.74 -4.76
N ASP A 21 -9.60 28.43 -4.14
CA ASP A 21 -9.37 29.12 -2.86
C ASP A 21 -9.26 28.12 -1.68
N ARG A 22 -9.99 27.01 -1.76
CA ARG A 22 -10.03 25.94 -0.76
C ARG A 22 -9.89 24.59 -1.42
N ILE A 23 -9.18 23.70 -0.74
CA ILE A 23 -8.86 22.36 -1.22
C ILE A 23 -9.34 21.36 -0.20
N ALA A 24 -10.03 20.32 -0.66
CA ALA A 24 -10.38 19.14 0.12
C ALA A 24 -9.66 17.92 -0.47
N VAL A 25 -8.91 17.21 0.36
CA VAL A 25 -8.17 15.99 -0.02
C VAL A 25 -9.00 14.78 0.36
N ILE A 26 -9.16 13.85 -0.58
CA ILE A 26 -9.94 12.62 -0.38
C ILE A 26 -9.01 11.41 -0.45
N TYR A 27 -9.18 10.48 0.49
CA TYR A 27 -8.54 9.18 0.49
C TYR A 27 -9.58 8.09 0.74
N LYS A 28 -9.64 7.09 -0.16
CA LYS A 28 -10.55 5.93 -0.09
C LYS A 28 -12.05 6.26 0.17
N GLY A 29 -12.49 7.45 -0.24
CA GLY A 29 -13.88 7.89 -0.13
C GLY A 29 -14.15 8.83 1.04
N ASP A 30 -13.18 9.04 1.93
CA ASP A 30 -13.29 9.97 3.05
C ASP A 30 -12.47 11.23 2.76
N ILE A 31 -13.01 12.39 3.17
CA ILE A 31 -12.23 13.63 3.16
C ILE A 31 -11.27 13.55 4.35
N VAL A 32 -9.97 13.64 4.08
CA VAL A 32 -8.94 13.52 5.12
C VAL A 32 -8.40 14.87 5.56
N GLU A 33 -8.51 15.89 4.72
CA GLU A 33 -8.00 17.23 5.04
C GLU A 33 -8.69 18.30 4.20
N ILE A 34 -9.02 19.44 4.81
CA ILE A 34 -9.59 20.61 4.13
C ILE A 34 -8.93 21.88 4.65
N ALA A 35 -8.37 22.71 3.78
CA ALA A 35 -7.85 24.02 4.15
C ALA A 35 -7.91 25.00 2.96
N THR A 36 -7.43 26.23 3.15
CA THR A 36 -7.14 27.10 2.01
C THR A 36 -5.97 26.53 1.21
N ALA A 37 -5.82 26.95 -0.05
CA ALA A 37 -4.72 26.46 -0.88
C ALA A 37 -3.35 26.79 -0.28
N GLU A 38 -3.17 27.96 0.30
CA GLU A 38 -1.91 28.35 0.95
C GLU A 38 -1.65 27.51 2.21
N GLU A 39 -2.66 27.41 3.08
CA GLU A 39 -2.55 26.71 4.35
C GLU A 39 -2.24 25.21 4.15
N LEU A 40 -2.91 24.56 3.21
CA LEU A 40 -2.69 23.14 2.93
C LEU A 40 -1.27 22.85 2.42
N PHE A 41 -0.68 23.80 1.67
CA PHE A 41 0.65 23.65 1.10
C PHE A 41 1.77 23.98 2.10
N ASP A 42 1.53 24.94 2.99
CA ASP A 42 2.48 25.35 4.03
C ASP A 42 2.44 24.40 5.24
N TYR A 43 1.26 23.84 5.55
CA TYR A 43 1.03 22.96 6.69
C TYR A 43 0.24 21.70 6.31
N PRO A 44 0.76 20.78 5.47
CA PRO A 44 0.08 19.51 5.23
C PRO A 44 0.17 18.59 6.45
N LEU A 45 -0.91 18.51 7.23
CA LEU A 45 -0.91 17.83 8.52
C LEU A 45 -1.21 16.34 8.36
N HIS A 46 -2.15 15.97 7.49
CA HIS A 46 -2.45 14.56 7.28
C HIS A 46 -1.29 13.90 6.52
N PRO A 47 -0.76 12.73 6.98
CA PRO A 47 0.37 12.05 6.33
C PRO A 47 0.12 11.76 4.84
N TYR A 48 -1.12 11.40 4.49
CA TYR A 48 -1.51 11.26 3.08
C TYR A 48 -1.34 12.55 2.26
N THR A 49 -1.81 13.70 2.74
CA THR A 49 -1.64 14.99 2.04
C THR A 49 -0.16 15.34 1.89
N ARG A 50 0.65 15.08 2.92
CA ARG A 50 2.11 15.25 2.85
C ARG A 50 2.72 14.41 1.73
N SER A 51 2.25 13.18 1.54
CA SER A 51 2.73 12.31 0.45
C SER A 51 2.38 12.88 -0.93
N LEU A 52 1.17 13.39 -1.10
CA LEU A 52 0.72 14.01 -2.36
C LEU A 52 1.54 15.25 -2.71
N ILE A 53 1.81 16.12 -1.74
CA ILE A 53 2.60 17.33 -1.99
C ILE A 53 4.07 16.99 -2.27
N SER A 54 4.65 16.01 -1.58
CA SER A 54 6.03 15.58 -1.82
C SER A 54 6.25 15.04 -3.25
N ALA A 55 5.18 14.53 -3.88
CA ALA A 55 5.23 14.01 -5.25
C ALA A 55 5.23 15.12 -6.32
N ILE A 56 4.93 16.37 -5.96
CA ILE A 56 4.88 17.48 -6.92
C ILE A 56 6.27 17.68 -7.56
N PRO A 57 6.38 17.70 -8.91
CA PRO A 57 7.65 17.91 -9.59
C PRO A 57 8.25 19.29 -9.31
N ILE A 58 9.55 19.33 -9.04
CA ILE A 58 10.31 20.57 -8.93
C ILE A 58 10.78 20.97 -10.34
N PRO A 59 10.65 22.25 -10.75
CA PRO A 59 11.09 22.70 -12.07
C PRO A 59 12.59 22.53 -12.35
N ASP A 60 13.43 22.52 -11.31
CA ASP A 60 14.88 22.33 -11.43
C ASP A 60 15.24 20.83 -11.50
N PRO A 61 15.82 20.35 -12.63
CA PRO A 61 16.19 18.94 -12.81
C PRO A 61 17.22 18.42 -11.80
N GLN A 62 18.09 19.28 -11.25
CA GLN A 62 19.09 18.85 -10.26
C GLN A 62 18.45 18.62 -8.90
N LEU A 63 17.51 19.49 -8.50
CA LEU A 63 16.77 19.35 -7.26
C LEU A 63 15.81 18.15 -7.32
N GLU A 64 15.14 17.96 -8.46
CA GLU A 64 14.20 16.83 -8.65
C GLU A 64 14.89 15.48 -8.51
N LYS A 65 16.13 15.34 -9.00
CA LYS A 65 16.90 14.09 -8.86
C LYS A 65 17.22 13.72 -7.41
N ASN A 66 17.36 14.73 -6.55
CA ASN A 66 17.71 14.57 -5.13
C ASN A 66 16.48 14.68 -4.21
N LYS A 67 15.27 14.72 -4.78
CA LYS A 67 14.02 14.82 -4.02
C LYS A 67 13.74 13.49 -3.33
N VAL A 68 13.52 13.56 -2.02
CA VAL A 68 13.05 12.41 -1.24
C VAL A 68 11.52 12.43 -1.25
N LEU A 69 10.92 11.34 -1.72
CA LEU A 69 9.47 11.18 -1.76
C LEU A 69 8.98 10.68 -0.41
N PHE A 70 8.03 11.39 0.19
CA PHE A 70 7.35 10.90 1.38
C PHE A 70 6.27 9.92 0.96
N ARG A 71 6.41 8.64 1.32
CA ARG A 71 5.40 7.62 1.04
C ARG A 71 4.46 7.47 2.22
N TYR A 72 3.16 7.59 1.96
CA TYR A 72 2.14 7.37 2.97
C TYR A 72 1.94 5.87 3.21
N ASP A 73 2.09 5.45 4.46
CA ASP A 73 1.67 4.14 4.94
C ASP A 73 0.37 4.27 5.77
N PRO A 74 -0.75 3.65 5.35
CA PRO A 74 -1.99 3.66 6.12
C PRO A 74 -1.91 2.99 7.50
N SER A 75 -0.88 2.16 7.74
CA SER A 75 -0.72 1.44 9.02
C SER A 75 -0.32 2.33 10.20
N VAL A 76 0.13 3.56 9.91
CA VAL A 76 0.49 4.55 10.95
C VAL A 76 -0.70 4.97 11.82
N HIS A 77 -1.92 4.76 11.31
CA HIS A 77 -3.15 5.13 12.00
C HIS A 77 -3.68 3.96 12.83
N ASP A 78 -3.87 4.20 14.13
CA ASP A 78 -4.57 3.27 15.02
C ASP A 78 -5.99 3.79 15.33
N TYR A 79 -6.96 3.20 14.64
CA TYR A 79 -8.38 3.49 14.79
C TYR A 79 -9.15 2.34 15.46
N SER A 80 -8.45 1.42 16.12
CA SER A 80 -9.08 0.25 16.75
C SER A 80 -9.93 0.63 17.97
N GLU A 81 -9.42 1.53 18.80
CA GLU A 81 -10.10 2.02 20.02
C GLU A 81 -10.80 3.37 19.79
N ASP A 82 -10.10 4.34 19.20
CA ASP A 82 -10.60 5.70 18.99
C ASP A 82 -10.84 5.95 17.49
N LYS A 83 -12.10 6.19 17.14
CA LYS A 83 -12.50 6.37 15.74
C LYS A 83 -12.14 7.78 15.27
N PRO A 84 -11.71 7.92 14.01
CA PRO A 84 -11.37 9.22 13.46
C PRO A 84 -12.62 10.04 13.17
N GLU A 85 -12.50 11.35 13.34
CA GLU A 85 -13.52 12.33 13.01
C GLU A 85 -12.89 13.53 12.29
N MET A 86 -13.69 14.25 11.50
CA MET A 86 -13.26 15.51 10.90
C MET A 86 -13.28 16.61 11.96
N VAL A 87 -12.11 17.08 12.38
CA VAL A 87 -11.98 18.09 13.43
C VAL A 87 -11.41 19.39 12.88
N TYR A 88 -12.02 20.51 13.28
CA TYR A 88 -11.46 21.83 13.07
C TYR A 88 -10.31 22.07 14.04
N ILE A 89 -9.11 22.31 13.51
CA ILE A 89 -7.91 22.53 14.32
C ILE A 89 -7.56 24.00 14.51
N GLY A 90 -8.20 24.90 13.76
CA GLY A 90 -7.84 26.33 13.70
C GLY A 90 -7.52 26.75 12.27
N HIS A 91 -7.27 28.05 12.05
CA HIS A 91 -6.76 28.59 10.78
C HIS A 91 -7.56 28.26 9.50
N GLY A 92 -8.85 27.93 9.60
CA GLY A 92 -9.62 27.48 8.43
C GLY A 92 -9.31 26.05 7.98
N HIS A 93 -8.62 25.28 8.83
CA HIS A 93 -8.09 23.94 8.55
C HIS A 93 -8.86 22.86 9.31
N TYR A 94 -9.29 21.84 8.59
CA TYR A 94 -9.95 20.65 9.11
C TYR A 94 -9.14 19.42 8.76
N VAL A 95 -8.95 18.52 9.72
CA VAL A 95 -8.17 17.28 9.53
C VAL A 95 -8.98 16.09 10.05
N PHE A 96 -8.90 14.97 9.35
CA PHE A 96 -9.46 13.70 9.78
C PHE A 96 -8.42 12.96 10.63
N GLY A 97 -8.81 12.54 11.83
CA GLY A 97 -7.92 11.78 12.70
C GLY A 97 -8.57 11.43 14.02
N ASN A 98 -7.94 10.53 14.77
CA ASN A 98 -8.33 10.23 16.15
C ASN A 98 -7.92 11.37 17.10
N LYS A 99 -8.36 11.35 18.35
CA LYS A 99 -8.10 12.46 19.30
C LYS A 99 -6.62 12.73 19.51
N LYS A 100 -5.80 11.67 19.56
CA LYS A 100 -4.35 11.76 19.77
C LYS A 100 -3.67 12.45 18.59
N GLU A 101 -3.98 12.02 17.37
CA GLU A 101 -3.45 12.61 16.14
C GLU A 101 -3.87 14.06 15.99
N ILE A 102 -5.12 14.39 16.29
CA ILE A 102 -5.62 15.77 16.22
C ILE A 102 -4.89 16.68 17.20
N GLU A 103 -4.53 16.20 18.39
CA GLU A 103 -3.74 16.96 19.36
C GLU A 103 -2.32 17.22 18.83
N GLU A 104 -1.67 16.20 18.26
CA GLU A 104 -0.36 16.32 17.60
C GLU A 104 -0.41 17.30 16.42
N TYR A 105 -1.41 17.22 15.55
CA TYR A 105 -1.57 18.14 14.42
C TYR A 105 -1.77 19.59 14.87
N LYS A 106 -2.49 19.81 15.97
CA LYS A 106 -2.63 21.14 16.57
C LYS A 106 -1.30 21.65 17.09
N GLU A 107 -0.53 20.84 17.80
CA GLU A 107 0.79 21.22 18.30
C GLU A 107 1.74 21.59 17.16
N ILE A 108 1.79 20.77 16.11
CA ILE A 108 2.60 21.04 14.90
C ILE A 108 2.17 22.35 14.26
N ARG A 109 0.86 22.60 14.17
CA ARG A 109 0.34 23.81 13.55
C ARG A 109 0.60 25.08 14.36
N GLU A 110 0.45 25.01 15.69
CA GLU A 110 0.68 26.10 16.62
C GLU A 110 2.18 26.44 16.74
N ALA A 111 3.08 25.48 16.49
CA ALA A 111 4.50 25.76 16.38
C ALA A 111 4.82 26.77 15.25
N GLY A 112 3.93 26.92 14.26
CA GLY A 112 3.99 27.97 13.24
C GLY A 112 5.17 27.86 12.28
N VAL A 113 5.85 26.70 12.27
CA VAL A 113 6.94 26.41 11.34
C VAL A 113 6.34 25.69 10.12
N PRO A 114 6.41 26.26 8.90
CA PRO A 114 5.93 25.59 7.71
C PRO A 114 6.58 24.23 7.57
N LEU A 115 5.76 23.20 7.36
CA LEU A 115 6.25 21.85 7.14
C LEU A 115 6.90 21.84 5.75
N LYS A 116 8.23 21.67 5.70
CA LYS A 116 8.93 21.42 4.44
C LYS A 116 8.37 20.13 3.84
N SER A 117 7.48 20.29 2.88
CA SER A 117 6.83 19.18 2.18
C SER A 117 7.75 18.50 1.16
N VAL A 118 8.86 19.18 0.82
CA VAL A 118 9.87 18.70 -0.12
C VAL A 118 11.22 18.72 0.58
N THR A 119 11.74 17.52 0.87
CA THR A 119 13.09 17.33 1.38
C THR A 119 14.02 17.06 0.21
N ILE A 120 15.01 17.92 0.00
CA ILE A 120 16.08 17.70 -0.96
C ILE A 120 17.26 17.17 -0.16
N ALA A 121 17.71 15.96 -0.47
CA ALA A 121 18.88 15.41 0.19
C ALA A 121 20.13 16.20 -0.19
N GLU A 122 20.90 16.62 0.80
CA GLU A 122 22.10 17.44 0.58
C GLU A 122 23.28 16.58 0.10
N ASN A 123 23.25 15.25 0.34
CA ASN A 123 24.27 14.30 -0.11
C ASN A 123 23.68 12.94 -0.55
N GLN A 124 24.30 12.29 -1.56
CA GLN A 124 23.87 10.97 -2.08
C GLN A 124 23.82 9.85 -1.02
N ALA A 125 24.65 9.94 0.03
CA ALA A 125 24.64 8.98 1.14
C ALA A 125 23.40 9.11 2.06
N GLU A 126 22.75 10.26 2.06
CA GLU A 126 21.52 10.54 2.82
C GLU A 126 20.30 10.01 2.07
N ILE A 127 20.27 10.17 0.73
CA ILE A 127 19.27 9.54 -0.16
C ILE A 127 19.25 8.03 0.06
N MET A 128 20.41 7.38 0.07
CA MET A 128 20.51 5.93 0.23
C MET A 128 20.04 5.48 1.62
N ARG A 129 20.31 6.25 2.68
CA ARG A 129 19.87 5.92 4.04
C ARG A 129 18.37 6.13 4.27
N LEU A 130 17.83 7.24 3.78
CA LEU A 130 16.38 7.53 3.83
C LEU A 130 15.60 6.58 2.93
N SER A 131 16.12 6.27 1.73
CA SER A 131 15.52 5.24 0.88
C SER A 131 15.57 3.88 1.54
N ASP A 132 16.68 3.50 2.19
CA ASP A 132 16.79 2.20 2.85
C ASP A 132 15.87 2.11 4.09
N GLU A 133 15.73 3.16 4.92
CA GLU A 133 14.78 3.14 6.06
C GLU A 133 13.30 3.15 5.61
N ASP A 134 12.92 3.97 4.62
CA ASP A 134 11.54 4.03 4.11
C ASP A 134 11.18 2.80 3.24
N LEU A 135 12.15 2.20 2.53
CA LEU A 135 11.98 0.91 1.85
C LEU A 135 11.81 -0.25 2.84
N LEU A 136 12.41 -0.18 4.03
CA LEU A 136 12.26 -1.18 5.08
C LEU A 136 10.94 -1.04 5.86
N ALA A 137 10.28 0.12 5.82
CA ALA A 137 9.04 0.36 6.53
C ALA A 137 7.76 0.12 5.68
N GLY A 138 7.84 0.15 4.34
CA GLY A 138 6.63 0.21 3.50
C GLY A 138 6.57 -0.67 2.25
N ASP A 139 7.53 -1.57 2.01
CA ASP A 139 7.62 -2.33 0.74
C ASP A 139 7.63 -3.87 0.85
N ASP A 140 7.11 -4.44 1.93
CA ASP A 140 6.94 -5.90 2.00
C ASP A 140 5.66 -6.43 1.32
N GLU A 141 4.73 -5.57 0.85
CA GLU A 141 3.42 -6.06 0.39
C GLU A 141 3.03 -5.81 -1.08
N PHE A 142 3.81 -5.08 -1.89
CA PHE A 142 3.40 -4.83 -3.30
C PHE A 142 4.42 -5.09 -4.42
N LEU A 143 5.69 -5.41 -4.16
CA LEU A 143 6.67 -5.67 -5.24
C LEU A 143 7.50 -6.95 -5.08
N SER A 144 6.87 -8.14 -5.12
CA SER A 144 7.60 -9.35 -5.56
C SER A 144 6.74 -10.50 -6.11
N ALA A 145 5.77 -10.23 -7.01
CA ALA A 145 5.35 -11.30 -7.92
C ALA A 145 6.31 -11.30 -9.13
N PRO A 146 7.27 -12.24 -9.25
CA PRO A 146 8.10 -12.36 -10.44
C PRO A 146 7.22 -12.50 -11.68
N VAL A 147 7.56 -11.83 -12.79
CA VAL A 147 6.78 -11.75 -14.06
C VAL A 147 6.31 -13.12 -14.58
N HIS A 148 7.01 -14.19 -14.20
CA HIS A 148 6.70 -15.58 -14.59
C HIS A 148 5.77 -16.34 -13.62
N ASP A 149 5.13 -15.68 -12.64
CA ASP A 149 4.11 -16.28 -11.75
C ASP A 149 2.73 -16.35 -12.44
N THR A 150 2.62 -17.22 -13.43
CA THR A 150 1.42 -17.35 -14.26
C THR A 150 0.30 -18.17 -13.62
N GLY A 151 0.61 -18.98 -12.60
CA GLY A 151 -0.35 -19.93 -12.02
C GLY A 151 -0.79 -21.00 -13.02
N SER A 152 0.12 -21.41 -13.91
CA SER A 152 -0.17 -22.35 -15.00
C SER A 152 -0.83 -23.64 -14.49
N PHE A 153 -1.85 -24.09 -15.23
CA PHE A 153 -2.57 -25.33 -14.96
C PHE A 153 -1.64 -26.55 -14.95
N TRP A 154 -0.59 -26.53 -15.77
CA TRP A 154 0.38 -27.63 -15.88
C TRP A 154 1.05 -27.97 -14.55
N TYR A 155 1.30 -26.98 -13.69
CA TYR A 155 1.88 -27.23 -12.35
C TYR A 155 0.96 -28.04 -11.45
N GLY A 156 -0.36 -27.81 -11.51
CA GLY A 156 -1.35 -28.61 -10.80
C GLY A 156 -1.47 -30.01 -11.41
N PHE A 157 -1.49 -30.11 -12.74
CA PHE A 157 -1.59 -31.37 -13.46
C PHE A 157 -0.41 -32.32 -13.17
N PHE A 158 0.84 -31.86 -13.29
CA PHE A 158 2.01 -32.70 -12.99
C PHE A 158 2.11 -33.06 -11.50
N SER A 159 1.75 -32.12 -10.61
CA SER A 159 1.75 -32.37 -9.16
C SER A 159 0.71 -33.42 -8.74
N PHE A 160 -0.39 -33.59 -9.49
CA PHE A 160 -1.38 -34.64 -9.25
C PHE A 160 -0.79 -36.04 -9.45
N PHE A 161 -0.01 -36.25 -10.52
CA PHE A 161 0.61 -37.54 -10.80
C PHE A 161 1.87 -37.78 -9.96
N LEU A 162 2.54 -36.73 -9.49
CA LEU A 162 3.78 -36.81 -8.73
C LEU A 162 3.69 -35.93 -7.46
N PRO A 163 2.91 -36.33 -6.45
CA PRO A 163 2.55 -35.46 -5.33
C PRO A 163 3.76 -35.03 -4.47
N ILE A 164 4.75 -35.90 -4.29
CA ILE A 164 5.97 -35.58 -3.54
C ILE A 164 6.82 -34.55 -4.29
N LEU A 165 7.05 -34.76 -5.60
CA LEU A 165 7.79 -33.82 -6.45
C LEU A 165 7.05 -32.47 -6.57
N GLY A 166 5.72 -32.50 -6.64
CA GLY A 166 4.87 -31.30 -6.64
C GLY A 166 4.98 -30.48 -5.36
N LEU A 167 5.04 -31.12 -4.19
CA LEU A 167 5.26 -30.42 -2.92
C LEU A 167 6.66 -29.81 -2.81
N ILE A 168 7.69 -30.53 -3.25
CA ILE A 168 9.07 -30.02 -3.32
C ILE A 168 9.15 -28.79 -4.23
N ALA A 169 8.57 -28.88 -5.45
CA ALA A 169 8.47 -27.75 -6.37
C ALA A 169 7.69 -26.57 -5.76
N GLY A 170 6.61 -26.86 -5.02
CA GLY A 170 5.85 -25.85 -4.29
C GLY A 170 6.70 -25.11 -3.24
N VAL A 171 7.55 -25.80 -2.48
CA VAL A 171 8.46 -25.15 -1.52
C VAL A 171 9.48 -24.26 -2.23
N VAL A 172 10.01 -24.69 -3.37
CA VAL A 172 10.91 -23.89 -4.22
C VAL A 172 10.22 -22.63 -4.73
N PHE A 173 8.98 -22.73 -5.20
CA PHE A 173 8.18 -21.58 -5.64
C PHE A 173 7.86 -20.62 -4.50
N ARG A 174 7.56 -21.13 -3.30
CA ARG A 174 7.36 -20.31 -2.11
C ARG A 174 8.62 -19.55 -1.71
N LYS A 175 9.81 -20.16 -1.85
CA LYS A 175 11.10 -19.52 -1.56
C LYS A 175 11.44 -18.36 -2.52
N HIS A 176 10.92 -18.39 -3.74
CA HIS A 176 11.16 -17.37 -4.78
C HIS A 176 9.92 -16.51 -5.05
N ASN A 177 8.98 -16.42 -4.11
CA ASN A 177 7.76 -15.59 -4.17
C ASN A 177 6.80 -15.88 -5.36
N TYR A 178 6.85 -17.07 -5.97
CA TYR A 178 5.87 -17.51 -6.98
C TYR A 178 4.59 -18.08 -6.32
N ILE A 179 3.73 -17.21 -5.80
CA ILE A 179 2.56 -17.56 -4.99
C ILE A 179 1.50 -18.31 -5.81
N ARG A 180 1.25 -17.93 -7.06
CA ARG A 180 0.23 -18.57 -7.91
C ARG A 180 0.67 -19.97 -8.32
N ASN A 181 1.93 -20.15 -8.71
CA ASN A 181 2.50 -21.47 -9.02
C ASN A 181 2.54 -22.38 -7.77
N TYR A 182 2.91 -21.86 -6.60
CA TYR A 182 2.83 -22.59 -5.32
C TYR A 182 1.41 -23.10 -5.05
N LYS A 183 0.39 -22.24 -5.18
CA LYS A 183 -1.02 -22.61 -4.97
C LYS A 183 -1.46 -23.71 -5.94
N SER A 184 -1.01 -23.67 -7.20
CA SER A 184 -1.30 -24.69 -8.22
C SER A 184 -0.68 -26.05 -7.86
N CYS A 185 0.62 -26.09 -7.51
CA CYS A 185 1.31 -27.30 -7.07
C CYS A 185 0.69 -27.95 -5.83
N LYS A 186 0.39 -27.14 -4.80
CA LYS A 186 -0.21 -27.63 -3.55
C LYS A 186 -1.58 -28.25 -3.78
N LYS A 187 -2.45 -27.60 -4.56
CA LYS A 187 -3.77 -28.14 -4.90
C LYS A 187 -3.67 -29.46 -5.66
N GLY A 188 -2.80 -29.52 -6.68
CA GLY A 188 -2.56 -30.73 -7.46
C GLY A 188 -2.06 -31.90 -6.61
N ALA A 189 -1.03 -31.67 -5.78
CA ALA A 189 -0.45 -32.70 -4.93
C ALA A 189 -1.44 -33.27 -3.90
N ILE A 190 -2.23 -32.41 -3.24
CA ILE A 190 -3.26 -32.84 -2.29
C ILE A 190 -4.33 -33.70 -3.00
N ALA A 191 -4.82 -33.25 -4.16
CA ALA A 191 -5.79 -34.02 -4.94
C ALA A 191 -5.22 -35.40 -5.37
N GLY A 192 -3.95 -35.45 -5.76
CA GLY A 192 -3.27 -36.70 -6.13
C GLY A 192 -3.13 -37.69 -4.97
N LEU A 193 -2.80 -37.21 -3.76
CA LEU A 193 -2.71 -38.06 -2.57
C LEU A 193 -4.07 -38.63 -2.15
N ILE A 194 -5.12 -37.80 -2.17
CA ILE A 194 -6.49 -38.24 -1.86
C ILE A 194 -6.93 -39.31 -2.87
N PHE A 195 -6.72 -39.07 -4.16
CA PHE A 195 -7.09 -40.04 -5.20
C PHE A 195 -6.38 -41.39 -5.00
N ARG A 196 -5.07 -41.38 -4.75
CA ARG A 196 -4.31 -42.62 -4.48
C ARG A 196 -4.80 -43.34 -3.23
N ALA A 197 -5.10 -42.61 -2.16
CA ALA A 197 -5.63 -43.20 -0.92
C ALA A 197 -6.99 -43.88 -1.15
N VAL A 198 -7.89 -43.26 -1.93
CA VAL A 198 -9.18 -43.84 -2.30
C VAL A 198 -9.01 -45.11 -3.14
N VAL A 199 -8.11 -45.10 -4.13
CA VAL A 199 -7.82 -46.28 -4.96
C VAL A 199 -7.26 -47.43 -4.13
N ILE A 200 -6.32 -47.15 -3.21
CA ILE A 200 -5.77 -48.16 -2.29
C ILE A 200 -6.87 -48.72 -1.38
N LEU A 201 -7.71 -47.85 -0.82
CA LEU A 201 -8.83 -48.27 0.04
C LEU A 201 -9.79 -49.20 -0.71
N LEU A 202 -10.18 -48.84 -1.93
CA LEU A 202 -11.04 -49.68 -2.78
C LEU A 202 -10.38 -51.02 -3.08
N PHE A 203 -9.09 -51.03 -3.38
CA PHE A 203 -8.34 -52.26 -3.62
C PHE A 203 -8.29 -53.17 -2.38
N VAL A 204 -8.07 -52.60 -1.20
CA VAL A 204 -8.11 -53.34 0.08
C VAL A 204 -9.51 -53.90 0.35
N ILE A 205 -10.56 -53.12 0.10
CA ILE A 205 -11.96 -53.59 0.24
C ILE A 205 -12.23 -54.77 -0.72
N LEU A 206 -11.79 -54.67 -1.98
CA LEU A 206 -11.93 -55.75 -2.94
C LEU A 206 -11.18 -57.02 -2.53
N ILE A 207 -9.97 -56.88 -1.99
CA ILE A 207 -9.22 -58.00 -1.43
C ILE A 207 -9.99 -58.62 -0.26
N LEU A 208 -10.47 -57.82 0.69
CA LEU A 208 -11.23 -58.33 1.84
C LEU A 208 -12.52 -59.05 1.42
N LEU A 209 -13.19 -58.57 0.37
CA LEU A 209 -14.36 -59.26 -0.21
C LEU A 209 -13.98 -60.56 -0.92
N ALA A 210 -12.82 -60.62 -1.56
CA ALA A 210 -12.34 -61.84 -2.23
C ALA A 210 -11.84 -62.93 -1.26
N TYR A 211 -11.42 -62.55 -0.05
CA TYR A 211 -10.96 -63.46 1.01
C TYR A 211 -12.07 -63.91 1.98
N ARG A 212 -13.30 -63.42 1.80
CA ARG A 212 -14.48 -63.80 2.57
C ARG A 212 -15.33 -64.80 1.78
#